data_AF-A0A2V8UFP7-F1
#
_entry.id   AF-A0A2V8UFP7-F1
#
_cell.length_a   1.000
_cell.length_b   1.000
_cell.length_c   1.000
_cell.angle_alpha   90.00
_cell.angle_beta   90.00
_cell.angle_gamma   90.00
#
_symmetry.space_group_name_H-M   'P 1'
#
loop_
_entity.id
_entity.type
_entity.pdbx_description
1 polymer ?
#
loop_
_entity_poly.entity_id
_entity_poly.type
_entity_poly.pdbx_seq_one_letter_code
_entity_poly.pdbx_strand_id
1 'polypeptide(L)'
;MNNDESFYDAKRLYLEQYGDSMVTNTYLKIALALLSVVCVALALIDLRTIRTFQNFRPLVIRIDDLGRAEAINYHNLEYKPQDAEAKYFLSQFCNLYYRRNRYTIQDDFSKSLYFLDGKLANGILDAYRKDD
;
A
#
# COMPACT_ATOMS: atom_id res chain seq x y z
N MET A 1 -2.24 69.14 43.37
CA MET A 1 -3.02 68.42 42.35
C MET A 1 -2.09 68.06 41.18
N ASN A 2 -0.92 67.44 41.47
CA ASN A 2 0.15 67.14 40.49
C ASN A 2 0.47 65.63 40.39
N ASN A 3 -0.23 64.80 41.15
CA ASN A 3 0.03 63.36 41.20
C ASN A 3 -0.51 62.64 39.96
N ASP A 4 -1.50 63.24 39.28
CA ASP A 4 -2.11 62.67 38.10
C ASP A 4 -1.14 62.75 36.91
N GLU A 5 -0.48 63.89 36.68
CA GLU A 5 0.51 64.05 35.59
C GLU A 5 1.69 63.08 35.71
N SER A 6 2.24 62.92 36.92
CA SER A 6 3.32 61.97 37.18
C SER A 6 2.91 60.50 36.97
N PHE A 7 1.66 60.15 37.30
CA PHE A 7 1.11 58.82 37.06
C PHE A 7 0.89 58.55 35.56
N TYR A 8 0.39 59.55 34.81
CA TYR A 8 0.22 59.44 33.36
C TYR A 8 1.56 59.32 32.63
N ASP A 9 2.59 60.06 33.05
CA ASP A 9 3.95 59.96 32.50
C ASP A 9 4.59 58.60 32.79
N ALA A 10 4.46 58.09 34.01
CA ALA A 10 4.94 56.74 34.35
C ALA A 10 4.24 55.68 33.51
N LYS A 11 2.91 55.74 33.37
CA LYS A 11 2.13 54.81 32.53
C LYS A 11 2.57 54.86 31.07
N ARG A 12 2.88 56.04 30.55
CA ARG A 12 3.35 56.23 29.18
C ARG A 12 4.72 55.60 28.94
N LEU A 13 5.68 55.80 29.85
CA LEU A 13 7.00 55.16 29.78
C LEU A 13 6.91 53.63 29.84
N TYR A 14 6.02 53.08 30.68
CA TYR A 14 5.75 51.64 30.71
C TYR A 14 5.16 51.12 29.40
N LEU A 15 4.25 51.89 28.77
CA LEU A 15 3.67 51.53 27.48
C LEU A 15 4.69 51.59 26.34
N GLU A 16 5.57 52.60 26.34
CA GLU A 16 6.64 52.75 25.35
C GLU A 16 7.68 51.62 25.47
N GLN A 17 8.00 51.19 26.70
CA GLN A 17 9.01 50.15 26.92
C GLN A 17 8.49 48.72 26.76
N TYR A 18 7.24 48.43 27.14
CA TYR A 18 6.69 47.06 27.18
C TYR A 18 5.47 46.82 26.28
N GLY A 19 4.90 47.87 25.69
CA GLY A 19 3.68 47.78 24.87
C GLY A 19 3.86 46.85 23.68
N ASP A 20 4.94 46.99 22.92
CA ASP A 20 5.18 46.21 21.69
C ASP A 20 5.41 44.72 21.99
N SER A 21 6.13 44.42 23.08
CA SER A 21 6.37 43.05 23.55
C SER A 21 5.10 42.38 24.13
N MET A 22 4.21 43.15 24.76
CA MET A 22 2.97 42.62 25.32
C MET A 22 1.94 42.28 24.23
N VAL A 23 1.88 43.11 23.20
CA VAL A 23 1.01 42.92 22.03
C VAL A 23 1.48 41.71 21.21
N THR A 24 2.78 41.63 20.90
CA THR A 24 3.37 40.48 20.18
C THR A 24 3.21 39.15 20.93
N ASN A 25 3.36 39.14 22.26
CA ASN A 25 3.11 37.95 23.07
C ASN A 25 1.63 37.49 22.98
N THR A 26 0.69 38.43 22.98
CA THR A 26 -0.74 38.12 22.84
C THR A 26 -1.05 37.54 21.46
N TYR A 27 -0.50 38.14 20.39
CA TYR A 27 -0.64 37.58 19.05
C TYR A 27 0.01 36.21 18.90
N LEU A 28 1.18 35.98 19.50
CA LEU A 28 1.86 34.69 19.46
C LEU A 28 1.03 33.61 20.17
N LYS A 29 0.41 33.93 21.31
CA LYS A 29 -0.50 33.01 22.01
C LYS A 29 -1.72 32.65 21.16
N ILE A 30 -2.33 33.63 20.48
CA ILE A 30 -3.47 33.40 19.59
C ILE A 30 -3.05 32.55 18.38
N ALA A 31 -1.92 32.87 17.76
CA ALA A 31 -1.38 32.11 16.63
C ALA A 31 -1.07 30.66 17.02
N LEU A 32 -0.46 30.44 18.19
CA LEU A 32 -0.19 29.11 18.73
C LEU A 32 -1.49 28.34 19.02
N ALA A 33 -2.50 29.00 19.57
CA ALA A 33 -3.81 28.40 19.82
C ALA A 33 -4.46 27.96 18.52
N LEU A 34 -4.51 28.83 17.50
CA LEU A 34 -5.05 28.50 16.18
C LEU A 34 -4.28 27.35 15.52
N LEU A 35 -2.94 27.38 15.58
CA LEU A 35 -2.10 26.30 15.04
C LEU A 35 -2.38 24.97 15.74
N SER A 36 -2.51 24.97 17.06
CA SER A 36 -2.83 23.76 17.83
C SER A 36 -4.19 23.16 17.44
N VAL A 37 -5.19 24.00 17.20
CA VAL A 37 -6.52 23.57 16.74
C VAL A 37 -6.44 22.93 15.36
N VAL A 38 -5.69 23.54 14.43
CA VAL A 38 -5.49 22.99 13.08
C VAL A 38 -4.78 21.64 13.14
N CYS A 39 -3.71 21.51 13.94
CA CYS A 39 -3.01 20.24 14.12
C CYS A 39 -3.92 19.13 14.66
N VAL A 40 -4.76 19.44 15.65
CA VAL A 40 -5.73 18.47 16.21
C VAL A 40 -6.78 18.08 15.17
N ALA A 41 -7.29 19.03 14.39
CA ALA A 41 -8.26 18.77 13.34
C ALA A 41 -7.70 17.84 12.26
N LEU A 42 -6.46 18.10 11.80
CA LEU A 42 -5.75 17.25 10.84
C LEU A 42 -5.56 15.82 11.38
N ALA A 43 -5.07 15.69 12.61
CA ALA A 43 -4.88 14.38 13.25
C ALA A 43 -6.19 13.59 13.35
N LEU A 44 -7.31 14.25 13.63
CA LEU A 44 -8.62 13.61 13.72
C LEU A 44 -9.10 13.11 12.33
N ILE A 45 -8.87 13.91 11.28
CA ILE A 45 -9.17 13.53 9.90
C ILE A 45 -8.30 12.34 9.46
N ASP A 46 -7.01 12.33 9.77
CA ASP A 46 -6.12 11.22 9.44
C ASP A 46 -6.55 9.92 10.13
N LEU A 47 -6.90 9.98 11.41
CA LEU A 47 -7.40 8.81 12.14
C LEU A 47 -8.71 8.26 11.54
N ARG A 48 -9.61 9.14 11.09
CA ARG A 48 -10.85 8.72 10.39
C ARG A 48 -10.55 8.11 9.03
N THR A 49 -9.59 8.68 8.30
CA THR A 49 -9.16 8.21 6.99
C THR A 49 -8.54 6.82 7.10
N ILE A 50 -7.59 6.62 8.02
CA ILE A 50 -6.96 5.31 8.25
C ILE A 50 -8.00 4.24 8.59
N ARG A 51 -8.97 4.53 9.46
CA ARG A 51 -10.05 3.60 9.81
C ARG A 51 -10.96 3.25 8.61
N THR A 52 -11.19 4.22 7.71
CA THR A 52 -11.98 4.00 6.51
C THR A 52 -11.23 3.15 5.49
N PHE A 53 -9.93 3.43 5.26
CA PHE A 53 -9.11 2.71 4.30
C PHE A 53 -8.79 1.27 4.74
N GLN A 54 -8.72 0.99 6.05
CA GLN A 54 -8.58 -0.39 6.54
C GLN A 54 -9.71 -1.33 6.08
N ASN A 55 -10.89 -0.78 5.79
CA ASN A 55 -12.05 -1.55 5.35
C ASN A 55 -12.22 -1.55 3.81
N PHE A 56 -11.34 -0.89 3.07
CA PHE A 56 -11.41 -0.85 1.61
C PHE A 56 -10.87 -2.17 1.04
N ARG A 57 -11.76 -3.09 0.69
CA ARG A 57 -11.41 -4.35 0.02
C ARG A 57 -11.53 -4.16 -1.50
N PRO A 58 -10.43 -4.19 -2.27
CA PRO A 58 -10.52 -4.05 -3.71
C PRO A 58 -11.20 -5.28 -4.31
N LEU A 59 -12.28 -5.06 -5.05
CA LEU A 59 -13.01 -6.10 -5.80
C LEU A 59 -12.16 -6.52 -7.02
N VAL A 60 -11.58 -7.72 -6.97
CA VAL A 60 -10.86 -8.31 -8.11
C VAL A 60 -11.82 -9.22 -8.83
N ILE A 61 -12.29 -8.79 -10.00
CA ILE A 61 -13.17 -9.58 -10.86
C ILE A 61 -12.26 -10.50 -11.70
N ARG A 62 -12.36 -11.82 -11.52
CA ARG A 62 -11.79 -12.80 -12.47
C ARG A 62 -12.86 -13.12 -13.51
N ILE A 63 -12.48 -13.09 -14.79
CA ILE A 63 -13.39 -13.38 -15.90
C ILE A 63 -13.44 -14.89 -16.05
N ASP A 64 -14.59 -15.49 -15.79
CA ASP A 64 -14.86 -16.90 -16.07
C ASP A 64 -15.36 -17.06 -17.53
N ASP A 65 -15.10 -18.22 -18.15
CA ASP A 65 -15.33 -18.51 -19.58
C ASP A 65 -16.82 -18.43 -20.01
N LEU A 66 -17.74 -18.22 -19.07
CA LEU A 66 -19.20 -18.10 -19.28
C LEU A 66 -19.75 -16.67 -19.08
N GLY A 67 -18.89 -15.67 -18.83
CA GLY A 67 -19.30 -14.27 -18.69
C GLY A 67 -20.10 -13.95 -17.41
N ARG A 68 -20.09 -14.87 -16.43
CA ARG A 68 -20.70 -14.67 -15.11
C ARG A 68 -19.61 -14.22 -14.14
N ALA A 69 -19.72 -13.01 -13.61
CA ALA A 69 -18.84 -12.51 -12.57
C ALA A 69 -19.23 -13.15 -11.23
N GLU A 70 -18.57 -14.23 -10.83
CA GLU A 70 -18.70 -14.76 -9.48
C GLU A 70 -17.83 -13.95 -8.51
N ALA A 71 -18.43 -13.46 -7.44
CA ALA A 71 -17.71 -12.78 -6.37
C ALA A 71 -16.94 -13.83 -5.55
N ILE A 72 -15.60 -13.83 -5.67
CA ILE A 72 -14.75 -14.73 -4.90
C ILE A 72 -14.90 -14.41 -3.41
N ASN A 73 -15.23 -15.43 -2.61
CA ASN A 73 -15.35 -15.30 -1.17
C ASN A 73 -13.93 -15.28 -0.55
N TYR A 74 -13.48 -14.09 -0.12
CA TYR A 74 -12.12 -13.80 0.37
C TYR A 74 -11.72 -14.53 1.68
N HIS A 75 -12.53 -15.46 2.20
CA HIS A 75 -12.22 -16.14 3.46
C HIS A 75 -11.01 -17.10 3.35
N ASN A 76 -10.68 -17.52 2.13
CA ASN A 76 -9.53 -18.38 1.85
C ASN A 76 -8.65 -17.71 0.77
N LEU A 77 -7.61 -16.99 1.20
CA LEU A 77 -6.52 -16.53 0.33
C LEU A 77 -5.60 -17.67 -0.14
N GLU A 78 -5.89 -18.89 0.29
CA GLU A 78 -5.21 -20.09 -0.15
C GLU A 78 -5.54 -20.34 -1.63
N TYR A 79 -4.52 -20.28 -2.49
CA TYR A 79 -4.65 -20.56 -3.91
C TYR A 79 -5.15 -21.98 -4.09
N LYS A 80 -6.41 -22.12 -4.53
CA LYS A 80 -6.99 -23.38 -4.98
C LYS A 80 -7.19 -23.29 -6.48
N PRO A 81 -6.39 -23.99 -7.31
CA PRO A 81 -6.57 -23.99 -8.74
C PRO A 81 -7.99 -24.50 -9.07
N GLN A 82 -8.70 -23.77 -9.92
CA GLN A 82 -9.99 -24.24 -10.43
C GLN A 82 -9.76 -25.29 -11.52
N ASP A 83 -10.78 -26.11 -11.79
CA ASP A 83 -10.73 -27.18 -12.79
C ASP A 83 -10.29 -26.67 -14.18
N ALA A 84 -10.74 -25.48 -14.58
CA ALA A 84 -10.34 -24.86 -15.85
C ALA A 84 -8.85 -24.48 -15.88
N GLU A 85 -8.34 -23.85 -14.81
CA GLU A 85 -6.93 -23.49 -14.67
C GLU A 85 -6.05 -24.76 -14.67
N ALA A 86 -6.45 -25.79 -13.91
CA ALA A 86 -5.73 -27.05 -13.84
C ALA A 86 -5.65 -27.74 -15.22
N LYS A 87 -6.76 -27.76 -15.97
CA LYS A 87 -6.80 -28.32 -17.32
C LYS A 87 -5.92 -27.53 -18.29
N TYR A 88 -5.94 -26.21 -18.21
CA TYR A 88 -5.09 -25.34 -19.04
C TYR A 88 -3.61 -25.61 -18.80
N PHE A 89 -3.16 -25.56 -17.54
CA PHE A 89 -1.76 -25.75 -17.20
C PHE A 89 -1.27 -27.18 -17.49
N LEU A 90 -2.11 -28.19 -17.25
CA LEU A 90 -1.78 -29.57 -17.62
C LEU A 90 -1.64 -29.73 -19.14
N SER A 91 -2.54 -29.12 -19.92
CA SER A 91 -2.46 -29.14 -21.38
C SER A 91 -1.17 -28.45 -21.89
N GLN A 92 -0.83 -27.30 -21.31
CA GLN A 92 0.41 -26.58 -21.63
C GLN A 92 1.65 -27.41 -21.29
N PHE A 93 1.69 -28.03 -20.11
CA PHE A 93 2.77 -28.92 -19.72
C PHE A 93 2.94 -30.07 -20.72
N CYS A 94 1.86 -30.79 -21.04
CA CYS A 94 1.89 -31.89 -21.99
C CYS A 94 2.36 -31.45 -23.38
N ASN A 95 1.91 -30.27 -23.84
CA ASN A 95 2.34 -29.72 -25.12
C ASN A 95 3.85 -29.45 -25.11
N LEU A 96 4.36 -28.73 -24.11
CA LEU A 96 5.78 -28.38 -24.02
C LEU A 96 6.69 -29.60 -23.82
N TYR A 97 6.30 -30.53 -22.93
CA TYR A 97 7.13 -31.68 -22.55
C TYR A 97 7.26 -32.72 -23.67
N TYR A 98 6.16 -33.03 -24.36
CA TYR A 98 6.12 -34.07 -25.39
C TYR A 98 6.36 -33.57 -26.81
N ARG A 99 6.33 -32.25 -27.04
CA ARG A 99 6.65 -31.71 -28.36
C ARG A 99 8.08 -32.05 -28.76
N ARG A 100 8.24 -32.47 -30.01
CA ARG A 100 9.54 -32.78 -30.63
C ARG A 100 9.72 -31.90 -31.85
N ASN A 101 10.19 -30.68 -31.60
CA ASN A 101 10.56 -29.74 -32.65
C ASN A 101 12.05 -29.42 -32.55
N ARG A 102 12.84 -29.80 -33.56
CA ARG A 102 14.30 -29.65 -33.56
C ARG A 102 14.76 -28.21 -33.28
N TYR A 103 13.98 -27.21 -33.66
CA TYR A 103 14.35 -25.79 -33.51
C TYR A 103 14.05 -25.22 -32.12
N THR A 104 13.09 -25.79 -31.39
CA THR A 104 12.61 -25.25 -30.10
C THR A 104 12.68 -26.24 -28.94
N ILE A 105 13.15 -27.47 -29.18
CA ILE A 105 13.10 -28.55 -28.19
C ILE A 105 13.78 -28.21 -26.87
N GLN A 106 14.92 -27.52 -26.90
CA GLN A 106 15.63 -27.14 -25.68
C GLN A 106 14.85 -26.12 -24.85
N ASP A 107 14.26 -25.12 -25.50
CA ASP A 107 13.46 -24.07 -24.86
C ASP A 107 12.11 -24.61 -24.37
N ASP A 108 11.39 -25.37 -25.21
CA ASP A 108 10.12 -26.01 -24.88
C ASP A 108 10.28 -26.98 -23.70
N PHE A 109 11.34 -27.79 -23.70
CA PHE A 109 11.64 -28.70 -22.60
C PHE A 109 11.98 -27.93 -21.31
N SER A 110 12.83 -26.91 -21.38
CA SER A 110 13.17 -26.09 -20.22
C SER A 110 11.93 -25.42 -19.60
N LYS A 111 11.02 -24.90 -20.45
CA LYS A 111 9.74 -24.32 -20.01
C LYS A 111 8.82 -25.34 -19.37
N SER A 112 8.80 -26.59 -19.85
CA SER A 112 7.99 -27.65 -19.25
C SER A 112 8.39 -27.96 -17.80
N LEU A 113 9.66 -27.79 -17.44
CA LEU A 113 10.16 -28.06 -16.09
C LEU A 113 9.65 -27.04 -15.05
N TYR A 114 9.22 -25.84 -15.47
CA TYR A 114 8.63 -24.85 -14.56
C TYR A 114 7.28 -25.27 -13.98
N PHE A 115 6.62 -26.25 -14.58
CA PHE A 115 5.36 -26.81 -14.07
C PHE A 115 5.57 -27.87 -12.98
N LEU A 116 6.82 -28.27 -12.72
CA LEU A 116 7.16 -29.35 -11.81
C LEU A 116 7.81 -28.82 -10.53
N ASP A 117 7.71 -29.58 -9.45
CA ASP A 117 8.49 -29.31 -8.23
C ASP A 117 9.99 -29.41 -8.51
N GLY A 118 10.81 -28.61 -7.83
CA GLY A 118 12.25 -28.51 -8.09
C GLY A 118 12.99 -29.84 -7.95
N LYS A 119 12.56 -30.71 -7.02
CA LYS A 119 13.13 -32.06 -6.87
C LYS A 119 12.80 -32.95 -8.06
N LEU A 120 11.58 -32.85 -8.59
CA LEU A 120 11.12 -33.64 -9.74
C LEU A 120 11.81 -33.17 -11.02
N ALA A 121 11.91 -31.85 -11.23
CA ALA A 121 12.62 -31.27 -12.36
C ALA A 121 14.10 -31.70 -12.40
N ASN A 122 14.79 -31.65 -11.26
CA ASN A 122 16.18 -32.10 -11.15
C ASN A 122 16.31 -33.61 -11.41
N GLY A 123 15.39 -34.43 -10.89
CA GLY A 123 15.39 -35.87 -11.13
C GLY A 123 15.21 -36.24 -12.60
N ILE A 124 14.36 -35.50 -13.33
CA ILE A 124 14.18 -35.69 -14.78
C ILE A 124 15.45 -35.27 -15.54
N LEU A 125 16.05 -34.13 -15.20
CA LEU A 125 17.32 -33.69 -15.81
C LEU A 125 18.44 -34.70 -15.59
N ASP A 126 18.53 -35.29 -14.39
CA ASP A 126 19.51 -36.32 -14.08
C ASP A 126 19.27 -37.62 -14.85
N ALA A 127 18.01 -37.98 -15.11
CA ALA A 127 17.68 -39.15 -15.94
C ALA A 127 18.12 -38.95 -17.39
N TYR A 128 17.75 -37.82 -18.01
CA TYR A 128 18.16 -37.51 -19.38
C TYR A 128 19.67 -37.39 -19.55
N ARG A 129 20.40 -36.87 -18.53
CA ARG A 129 21.86 -36.79 -18.56
C ARG A 129 22.56 -38.17 -18.50
N LYS A 130 21.90 -39.20 -17.95
CA LYS A 130 22.48 -40.55 -17.85
C LYS A 130 22.25 -41.40 -19.10
N ASP A 131 21.25 -41.03 -19.90
CA ASP A 131 20.88 -41.75 -21.13
C ASP A 131 21.67 -41.25 -22.37
N ASP A 132 22.39 -40.12 -22.24
CA ASP A 132 23.38 -39.59 -23.20
C ASP A 132 24.80 -40.13 -22.92
#